data_AF-A0A7W7LCL4-F1
#
_entry.id   AF-A0A7W7LCL4-F1
#
_cell.length_a   1.000
_cell.length_b   1.000
_cell.length_c   1.000
_cell.angle_alpha   90.00
_cell.angle_beta   90.00
_cell.angle_gamma   90.00
#
_symmetry.space_group_name_H-M   'P 1'
#
loop_
_entity.id
_entity.type
_entity.pdbx_description
1 polymer ?
#
loop_
_entity_poly.entity_id
_entity_poly.type
_entity_poly.pdbx_seq_one_letter_code
_entity_poly.pdbx_strand_id
1 'polypeptide(L)'
;MAADRSERRAPVIVELGIFSGRPDPRWPLDPGAAAEFRALLAGLAREDANPPPAPGLGYRGFTVTDSEAVRQVFNGRITGGDATLADPGRTVERWLLGTLPPEFEPLRPVVSAAIDG
;
A
#
# COMPACT_ATOMS: atom_id res chain seq x y z
N MET A 1 7.68 22.70 29.74
CA MET A 1 7.41 22.95 28.30
C MET A 1 8.57 22.39 27.51
N ALA A 2 8.45 21.16 27.03
CA ALA A 2 9.32 20.63 25.98
C ALA A 2 8.49 20.69 24.71
N ALA A 3 8.97 21.44 23.72
CA ALA A 3 8.31 21.58 22.44
C ALA A 3 8.20 20.21 21.78
N ASP A 4 6.98 19.93 21.34
CA ASP A 4 6.52 18.79 20.59
C ASP A 4 7.43 18.49 19.39
N ARG A 5 8.31 17.49 19.54
CA ARG A 5 9.13 16.94 18.46
C ARG A 5 8.30 16.01 17.57
N SER A 6 7.03 16.35 17.31
CA SER A 6 6.19 15.69 16.29
C SER A 6 6.59 16.10 14.86
N GLU A 7 7.85 16.50 14.70
CA GLU A 7 8.41 17.15 13.53
C GLU A 7 8.61 16.14 12.39
N ARG A 8 7.60 16.11 11.52
CA ARG A 8 7.69 15.86 10.07
C ARG A 8 8.27 14.50 9.67
N ARG A 9 7.59 13.40 10.04
CA ARG A 9 7.68 12.22 9.17
C ARG A 9 7.22 12.63 7.77
N ALA A 10 8.00 12.25 6.75
CA ALA A 10 7.64 12.52 5.37
C ALA A 10 6.25 11.92 5.08
N PRO A 11 5.46 12.55 4.19
CA PRO A 11 4.16 12.03 3.83
C PRO A 11 4.32 10.62 3.25
N VAL A 12 3.44 9.71 3.66
CA VAL A 12 3.32 8.39 3.03
C VAL A 12 2.52 8.56 1.76
N ILE A 13 3.09 8.19 0.62
CA ILE A 13 2.47 8.36 -0.69
C ILE A 13 2.08 7.00 -1.24
N VAL A 14 0.81 6.84 -1.59
CA VAL A 14 0.28 5.64 -2.23
C VAL A 14 0.12 5.90 -3.72
N GLU A 15 0.55 4.95 -4.52
CA GLU A 15 0.32 4.89 -5.97
C GLU A 15 -0.34 3.55 -6.30
N LEU A 16 -1.51 3.61 -6.95
CA LEU A 16 -2.23 2.42 -7.40
C LEU A 16 -1.77 2.05 -8.80
N GLY A 17 -1.07 0.91 -8.91
CA GLY A 17 -0.68 0.38 -10.21
C GLY A 17 -1.89 -0.25 -10.90
N ILE A 18 -2.42 0.38 -11.95
CA ILE A 18 -3.55 -0.17 -12.70
C ILE A 18 -3.54 0.23 -14.17
N PHE A 19 -3.61 -0.76 -15.07
CA PHE A 19 -3.73 -0.49 -16.49
C PHE A 19 -5.16 -0.04 -16.86
N SER A 20 -5.37 1.27 -16.92
CA SER A 20 -6.67 1.90 -17.21
C SER A 20 -6.67 2.81 -18.46
N GLY A 21 -5.50 3.00 -19.09
CA GLY A 21 -5.29 4.02 -20.13
C GLY A 21 -5.14 5.45 -19.58
N ARG A 22 -5.12 5.63 -18.25
CA ARG A 22 -4.86 6.89 -17.54
C ARG A 22 -3.56 6.79 -16.72
N PRO A 23 -2.96 7.91 -16.28
CA PRO A 23 -1.90 7.88 -15.28
C PRO A 23 -2.35 7.14 -14.02
N ASP A 24 -1.42 6.41 -13.40
CA ASP A 24 -1.68 5.67 -12.17
C ASP A 24 -2.12 6.64 -11.05
N PRO A 25 -3.26 6.39 -10.37
CA PRO A 25 -3.73 7.23 -9.27
C PRO A 25 -2.70 7.30 -8.14
N ARG A 26 -2.47 8.50 -7.62
CA ARG A 26 -1.50 8.75 -6.57
C ARG A 26 -2.03 9.75 -5.55
N TRP A 27 -1.95 9.40 -4.27
CA TRP A 27 -2.45 10.25 -3.18
C TRP A 27 -1.60 10.12 -1.90
N PRO A 28 -1.50 11.19 -1.10
CA PRO A 28 -0.91 11.10 0.23
C PRO A 28 -1.89 10.47 1.23
N LEU A 29 -1.37 9.70 2.18
CA LEU A 29 -2.10 9.36 3.39
C LEU A 29 -2.02 10.52 4.38
N ASP A 30 -3.12 10.77 5.10
CA ASP A 30 -3.07 11.66 6.26
C ASP A 30 -2.20 11.05 7.39
N PRO A 31 -1.77 11.84 8.39
CA PRO A 31 -0.90 11.34 9.45
C PRO A 31 -1.45 10.16 10.26
N GLY A 32 -2.77 10.08 10.44
CA GLY A 32 -3.43 8.98 11.15
C GLY A 32 -3.40 7.70 10.33
N ALA A 33 -3.80 7.78 9.06
CA ALA A 33 -3.73 6.67 8.11
C ALA A 33 -2.28 6.19 7.92
N ALA A 34 -1.30 7.11 7.86
CA ALA A 34 0.11 6.75 7.79
C ALA A 34 0.60 5.99 9.04
N ALA A 35 0.11 6.35 10.24
CA ALA A 35 0.43 5.63 11.46
C ALA A 35 -0.22 4.24 11.49
N GLU A 36 -1.48 4.14 11.06
CA GLU A 36 -2.21 2.87 10.95
C GLU A 36 -1.56 1.93 9.94
N PHE A 37 -1.15 2.42 8.77
CA PHE A 37 -0.41 1.64 7.78
C PHE A 37 0.85 1.00 8.38
N ARG A 38 1.65 1.77 9.14
CA ARG A 38 2.85 1.25 9.80
C ARG A 38 2.51 0.22 10.87
N ALA A 39 1.44 0.43 11.62
CA ALA A 39 0.97 -0.52 12.63
C ALA A 39 0.52 -1.84 12.00
N LEU A 40 -0.20 -1.79 10.87
CA LEU A 40 -0.55 -2.98 10.09
C LEU A 40 0.71 -3.75 9.68
N LEU A 41 1.71 -3.08 9.11
CA LEU A 41 2.96 -3.73 8.70
C LEU A 41 3.72 -4.35 9.87
N ALA A 42 3.75 -3.68 11.03
CA ALA A 42 4.43 -4.18 12.22
C ALA A 42 3.80 -5.47 12.78
N GLY A 43 2.53 -5.73 12.48
CA GLY A 43 1.83 -6.95 12.88
C GLY A 43 2.03 -8.14 11.95
N LEU A 44 2.68 -7.96 10.80
CA LEU A 44 2.83 -9.03 9.80
C LEU A 44 4.07 -9.90 10.06
N ALA A 45 3.95 -11.18 9.74
CA ALA A 45 5.06 -12.11 9.79
C ALA A 45 6.07 -11.80 8.68
N ARG A 46 7.37 -11.85 9.01
CA ARG A 46 8.44 -11.82 8.01
C ARG A 46 8.51 -13.19 7.33
N GLU A 47 8.70 -13.19 6.03
CA GLU A 47 8.85 -14.38 5.21
C GLU A 47 10.15 -14.25 4.39
N ASP A 48 11.01 -15.26 4.46
CA ASP A 48 12.14 -15.41 3.54
C ASP A 48 11.65 -16.01 2.21
N ALA A 49 10.67 -15.35 1.59
CA ALA A 49 10.11 -15.77 0.32
C ALA A 49 10.58 -14.88 -0.82
N ASN A 50 10.69 -15.50 -2.00
CA ASN A 50 10.86 -14.77 -3.24
C ASN A 50 9.73 -13.75 -3.43
N PRO A 51 10.02 -12.59 -4.02
CA PRO A 51 8.99 -11.61 -4.35
C PRO A 51 7.89 -12.28 -5.20
N PRO A 52 6.63 -11.82 -5.08
CA PRO A 52 5.55 -12.35 -5.89
C PRO A 52 5.89 -12.20 -7.38
N PRO A 53 5.39 -13.10 -8.25
CA PRO A 53 5.55 -12.95 -9.69
C PRO A 53 5.02 -11.58 -10.13
N ALA A 54 5.64 -11.04 -11.18
CA ALA A 54 5.24 -9.75 -11.71
C ALA A 54 3.75 -9.74 -12.06
N PRO A 55 3.02 -8.67 -11.72
CA PRO A 55 1.59 -8.60 -11.98
C PRO A 55 1.29 -8.65 -13.49
N GLY A 56 0.14 -9.22 -13.84
CA GLY A 56 -0.37 -9.27 -15.21
C GLY A 56 -0.91 -7.92 -15.70
N LEU A 57 -1.66 -7.96 -16.81
CA LEU A 57 -2.37 -6.79 -17.33
C LEU A 57 -3.56 -6.46 -16.40
N GLY A 58 -3.68 -5.20 -15.95
CA GLY A 58 -4.75 -4.76 -15.06
C GLY A 58 -4.21 -4.25 -13.73
N TYR A 59 -4.74 -4.78 -12.61
CA TYR A 59 -4.30 -4.45 -11.25
C TYR A 59 -2.90 -5.00 -10.97
N ARG A 60 -2.02 -4.13 -10.46
CA ARG A 60 -0.59 -4.42 -10.22
C ARG A 60 -0.17 -4.24 -8.77
N GLY A 61 -1.12 -4.04 -7.86
CA GLY A 61 -0.83 -3.73 -6.47
C GLY A 61 -0.73 -2.23 -6.20
N PHE A 62 -0.18 -1.92 -5.05
CA PHE A 62 0.09 -0.56 -4.60
C PHE A 62 1.60 -0.37 -4.38
N THR A 63 2.13 0.76 -4.82
CA THR A 63 3.42 1.25 -4.37
C THR A 63 3.20 2.24 -3.23
N VAL A 64 3.79 1.97 -2.07
CA VAL A 64 3.73 2.86 -0.92
C VAL A 64 5.11 3.40 -0.61
N THR A 65 5.30 4.70 -0.81
CA THR A 65 6.54 5.40 -0.46
C THR A 65 6.40 6.00 0.93
N ASP A 66 7.15 5.47 1.89
CA ASP A 66 7.36 6.09 3.20
C ASP A 66 8.81 6.59 3.28
N SER A 67 9.09 7.52 4.19
CA SER A 67 10.43 8.02 4.52
C SER A 67 11.49 6.94 4.72
N GLU A 68 11.09 5.74 5.14
CA GLU A 68 11.98 4.62 5.46
C GLU A 68 12.18 3.66 4.28
N ALA A 69 11.23 3.55 3.36
CA ALA A 69 11.24 2.53 2.31
C ALA A 69 10.19 2.78 1.22
N VAL A 70 10.45 2.26 0.02
CA VAL A 70 9.44 2.10 -1.03
C VAL A 70 8.96 0.66 -1.00
N ARG A 71 7.68 0.45 -0.68
CA ARG A 71 7.09 -0.88 -0.53
C ARG A 71 6.14 -1.20 -1.67
N GLN A 72 6.22 -2.43 -2.18
CA GLN A 72 5.24 -2.98 -3.12
C GLN A 72 4.28 -3.88 -2.35
N VAL A 73 2.98 -3.59 -2.44
CA VAL A 73 1.90 -4.35 -1.80
C VAL A 73 1.11 -5.03 -2.91
N PHE A 74 1.23 -6.35 -3.02
CA PHE A 74 0.56 -7.10 -4.07
C PHE A 74 0.39 -8.56 -3.69
N ASN A 75 -0.82 -9.10 -3.92
CA ASN A 75 -1.14 -10.52 -3.79
C ASN A 75 -0.76 -11.09 -2.42
N GLY A 76 -1.14 -10.38 -1.36
CA GLY A 76 -0.91 -10.76 0.03
C GLY A 76 0.55 -10.73 0.46
N ARG A 77 1.39 -9.95 -0.23
CA ARG A 77 2.80 -9.75 0.13
C ARG A 77 3.17 -8.28 0.10
N ILE A 78 4.07 -7.92 1.00
CA ILE A 78 4.69 -6.59 1.05
C ILE A 78 6.20 -6.75 0.89
N THR A 79 6.76 -6.23 -0.20
CA THR A 79 8.21 -6.24 -0.48
C THR A 79 8.77 -4.81 -0.47
N GLY A 80 10.09 -4.64 -0.56
CA GLY A 80 10.73 -3.31 -0.65
C GLY A 80 11.36 -2.78 0.65
N GLY A 81 11.77 -3.67 1.54
CA GLY A 81 12.64 -3.39 2.70
C GLY A 81 13.58 -4.57 2.94
N ASP A 82 14.02 -4.77 4.18
CA ASP A 82 14.97 -5.85 4.52
C ASP A 82 14.35 -7.27 4.48
N ALA A 83 13.03 -7.39 4.35
CA ALA A 83 12.33 -8.66 4.24
C ALA A 83 11.00 -8.50 3.49
N THR A 84 10.49 -9.62 2.99
CA THR A 84 9.10 -9.76 2.55
C THR A 84 8.21 -9.96 3.78
N LEU A 85 7.06 -9.29 3.82
CA LEU A 85 6.03 -9.53 4.83
C LEU A 85 4.87 -10.31 4.20
N ALA A 86 4.38 -11.32 4.91
CA ALA A 86 3.23 -12.12 4.51
C ALA A 86 1.93 -11.53 5.08
N ASP A 87 0.97 -11.28 4.21
CA ASP A 87 -0.39 -10.85 4.52
C ASP A 87 -1.39 -11.70 3.71
N PRO A 88 -1.53 -13.00 4.03
CA PRO A 88 -2.36 -13.93 3.25
C PRO A 88 -3.84 -13.50 3.21
N GLY A 89 -4.27 -12.72 4.20
CA GLY A 89 -5.59 -12.12 4.25
C GLY A 89 -5.75 -10.87 3.39
N ARG A 90 -4.73 -10.47 2.60
CA ARG A 90 -4.68 -9.24 1.78
C ARG A 90 -5.24 -8.01 2.51
N THR A 91 -5.01 -7.96 3.83
CA THR A 91 -5.56 -6.97 4.75
C THR A 91 -5.06 -5.58 4.39
N VAL A 92 -3.78 -5.47 4.03
CA VAL A 92 -3.14 -4.20 3.64
C VAL A 92 -3.65 -3.74 2.28
N GLU A 93 -3.85 -4.63 1.30
CA GLU A 93 -4.43 -4.26 -0.01
C GLU A 93 -5.85 -3.71 0.16
N ARG A 94 -6.68 -4.40 0.96
CA ARG A 94 -8.06 -3.98 1.27
C ARG A 94 -8.09 -2.64 2.01
N TRP A 95 -7.21 -2.47 2.99
CA TRP A 95 -7.10 -1.23 3.74
C TRP A 95 -6.66 -0.06 2.85
N LEU A 96 -5.65 -0.24 2.00
CA LEU A 96 -5.19 0.77 1.05
C LEU A 96 -6.29 1.18 0.06
N LEU A 97 -7.05 0.21 -0.45
CA LEU A 97 -8.24 0.50 -1.27
C LEU A 97 -9.29 1.33 -0.49
N GLY A 98 -9.43 1.10 0.82
CA GLY A 98 -10.26 1.92 1.70
C GLY A 98 -9.86 3.40 1.71
N THR A 99 -8.57 3.70 1.52
CA THR A 99 -8.05 5.09 1.48
C THR A 99 -8.18 5.77 0.11
N LEU A 100 -8.70 5.06 -0.90
CA LEU A 100 -8.81 5.58 -2.26
C LEU A 100 -9.65 6.87 -2.29
N PRO A 101 -9.12 7.98 -2.83
CA PRO A 101 -9.86 9.23 -2.94
C PRO A 101 -11.15 9.11 -3.77
N PRO A 102 -12.21 9.87 -3.44
CA PRO A 102 -13.50 9.79 -4.13
C PRO A 102 -13.45 10.02 -5.65
N GLU A 103 -12.51 10.82 -6.14
CA GLU A 103 -12.30 11.06 -7.57
C GLU A 103 -11.88 9.80 -8.35
N PHE A 104 -11.39 8.77 -7.66
CA PHE A 104 -10.99 7.48 -8.23
C PHE A 104 -11.98 6.35 -7.91
N GLU A 105 -13.13 6.66 -7.30
CA GLU A 105 -14.15 5.68 -6.93
C GLU A 105 -14.58 4.72 -8.06
N PRO A 106 -14.63 5.12 -9.36
CA PRO A 106 -14.91 4.19 -10.45
C PRO A 106 -13.92 3.02 -10.57
N LEU A 107 -12.71 3.12 -9.99
CA LEU A 107 -11.72 2.03 -9.98
C LEU A 107 -11.97 1.02 -8.86
N ARG A 108 -12.71 1.39 -7.81
CA ARG A 108 -12.89 0.56 -6.60
C ARG A 108 -13.44 -0.83 -6.91
N PRO A 109 -14.50 -1.02 -7.72
CA PRO A 109 -15.01 -2.35 -8.03
C PRO A 109 -14.00 -3.24 -8.77
N VAL A 110 -13.20 -2.65 -9.67
CA VAL A 110 -12.17 -3.37 -10.44
C VAL A 110 -11.04 -3.84 -9.54
N VAL A 111 -10.57 -2.96 -8.65
CA VAL A 111 -9.50 -3.29 -7.70
C VAL A 111 -9.99 -4.30 -6.65
N SER A 112 -11.21 -4.13 -6.12
CA SER A 112 -11.79 -5.09 -5.17
C SER A 112 -11.89 -6.48 -5.78
N ALA A 113 -12.42 -6.60 -7.00
CA ALA A 113 -12.51 -7.88 -7.69
C ALA A 113 -11.15 -8.55 -7.89
N ALA A 114 -10.09 -7.76 -8.15
CA ALA A 114 -8.73 -8.29 -8.26
C ALA A 114 -8.13 -8.71 -6.90
N ILE A 115 -8.49 -8.03 -5.81
CA ILE A 115 -8.07 -8.39 -4.44
C ILE A 115 -8.85 -9.60 -3.90
N ASP A 116 -10.06 -9.85 -4.39
CA ASP A 116 -10.89 -10.97 -3.94
C ASP A 116 -10.68 -12.26 -4.76
N GLY A 117 -10.06 -12.16 -5.95
CA GLY A 117 -9.70 -13.29 -6.82
C GLY A 117 -8.37 -13.96 -6.47
#